data_AF-A0A0U5FVF3-F1
#
_entry.id   AF-A0A0U5FVF3-F1
#
_cell.length_a   1.000
_cell.length_b   1.000
_cell.length_c   1.000
_cell.angle_alpha   90.00
_cell.angle_beta   90.00
_cell.angle_gamma   90.00
#
_symmetry.space_group_name_H-M   'P 1'
#
loop_
_entity.id
_entity.type
_entity.pdbx_description
1 polymer ?
#
loop_
_entity_poly.entity_id
_entity_poly.type
_entity_poly.pdbx_seq_one_letter_code
_entity_poly.pdbx_strand_id
1 'polypeptide(L)'
;MNTVSKAAYLAVRPREGRWILQWKPLHTPVHRRSTGNETPTQANCFRLLEATSRSFTLVIKELHPELLFPVCIFYLVLRGLDTIEDDTSIPVKTKESLLRKFENYIEEDGWMYSGIHEREKDRDLLLQFDSVVAEFRRMKPAYQTIVKEITRKMGNGMADFACKVNDLRTVADYDLYCYYVAGLVGEGLTRLFVISALGSPGLLRDANLHRSMALFLQKTNIIRDVHEDHVDGRYFWPREIWSKHVNSFDDLFKLEYRQQALECSEEMILNALSHVEDCLVYLSCLNEQSVFNFCAIPQTMAIATLELCFQNPAMFEGNVKISKGETCRLMLQSTGDLREVSAVFRVYVGRIQNKCSPADRHFFEIRTACDKIIRFIETTFNSSDTKAVSAPGKAKLEPTNDRPSFNSAGWAVSNVIAIVLYLFLFIVDA
;
A
#
# COMPACT_ATOMS: atom_id res chain seq x y z
N MET A 1 22.16 -12.64 3.69
CA MET A 1 23.47 -11.99 3.93
C MET A 1 24.35 -12.87 4.80
N ASN A 2 25.53 -13.28 4.29
CA ASN A 2 26.56 -13.93 5.09
C ASN A 2 27.12 -12.99 6.18
N THR A 3 27.66 -13.56 7.25
CA THR A 3 28.13 -12.86 8.46
C THR A 3 29.15 -11.76 8.16
N VAL A 4 30.01 -11.97 7.15
CA VAL A 4 31.03 -11.00 6.69
C VAL A 4 30.39 -9.75 6.07
N SER A 5 29.31 -9.91 5.30
CA SER A 5 28.56 -8.79 4.69
C SER A 5 27.82 -7.95 5.73
N LYS A 6 27.33 -8.57 6.82
CA LYS A 6 26.72 -7.85 7.94
C LYS A 6 27.73 -7.03 8.73
N ALA A 7 28.92 -7.58 9.00
CA ALA A 7 29.98 -6.87 9.71
C ALA A 7 30.46 -5.64 8.92
N ALA A 8 30.64 -5.78 7.60
CA ALA A 8 31.00 -4.66 6.72
C ALA A 8 29.91 -3.58 6.66
N TYR A 9 28.62 -3.97 6.58
CA TYR A 9 27.49 -3.03 6.61
C TYR A 9 27.44 -2.22 7.92
N LEU A 10 27.62 -2.89 9.06
CA LEU A 10 27.59 -2.27 10.39
C LEU A 10 28.79 -1.36 10.65
N ALA A 11 29.96 -1.67 10.08
CA ALA A 11 31.15 -0.84 10.19
C ALA A 11 30.99 0.53 9.51
N VAL A 12 30.25 0.60 8.39
CA VAL A 12 29.96 1.85 7.67
C VAL A 12 28.76 2.59 8.29
N ARG A 13 27.87 1.88 9.00
CA ARG A 13 26.65 2.46 9.61
C ARG A 13 26.48 2.11 11.10
N PRO A 14 27.39 2.56 11.98
CA PRO A 14 27.40 2.15 13.39
C PRO A 14 26.13 2.58 14.17
N ARG A 15 25.51 3.71 13.78
CA ARG A 15 24.24 4.18 14.39
C ARG A 15 23.03 3.31 14.02
N GLU A 16 23.05 2.66 12.86
CA GLU A 16 22.01 1.72 12.43
C GLU A 16 22.14 0.36 13.11
N GLY A 17 23.37 -0.02 13.49
CA GLY A 17 23.66 -1.32 14.08
C GLY A 17 22.94 -1.59 15.38
N ARG A 18 22.69 -0.55 16.18
CA ARG A 18 21.88 -0.65 17.39
C ARG A 18 20.50 -1.25 17.11
N TRP A 19 19.77 -0.72 16.13
CA TRP A 19 18.41 -1.15 15.82
C TRP A 19 18.36 -2.55 15.21
N ILE A 20 19.33 -2.88 14.36
CA ILE A 20 19.43 -4.22 13.75
C ILE A 20 19.72 -5.29 14.82
N LEU A 21 20.59 -4.97 15.80
CA LEU A 21 20.94 -5.87 16.89
C LEU A 21 19.82 -5.95 17.95
N GLN A 22 19.10 -4.86 18.16
CA GLN A 22 18.00 -4.77 19.14
C GLN A 22 16.68 -5.36 18.62
N TRP A 23 16.48 -5.44 17.30
CA TRP A 23 15.24 -5.95 16.70
C TRP A 23 14.88 -7.36 17.21
N LYS A 24 15.76 -8.35 17.00
CA LYS A 24 15.47 -9.75 17.37
C LYS A 24 15.15 -9.96 18.86
N PRO A 25 15.89 -9.35 19.82
CA PRO A 25 15.58 -9.54 21.24
C PRO A 25 14.39 -8.71 21.73
N LEU A 26 14.09 -7.55 21.12
CA LEU A 26 13.01 -6.68 21.58
C LEU A 26 11.66 -6.98 20.91
N HIS A 27 11.68 -7.49 19.68
CA HIS A 27 10.45 -7.82 18.96
C HIS A 27 9.80 -9.06 19.53
N THR A 28 8.67 -8.87 20.21
CA THR A 28 7.81 -9.96 20.68
C THR A 28 6.52 -9.92 19.86
N PRO A 29 6.29 -10.89 18.96
CA PRO A 29 5.08 -10.90 18.15
C PRO A 29 3.85 -11.05 19.05
N VAL A 30 2.81 -10.24 18.79
CA VAL A 30 1.57 -10.23 19.60
C VAL A 30 0.91 -11.61 19.57
N HIS A 31 0.82 -12.19 18.38
CA HIS A 31 0.36 -13.57 18.17
C HIS A 31 1.41 -14.36 17.40
N ARG A 32 1.45 -15.67 17.62
CA ARG A 32 2.30 -16.59 16.87
C ARG A 32 1.45 -17.60 16.13
N ARG A 33 1.73 -17.77 14.84
CA ARG A 33 1.19 -18.86 14.03
C ARG A 33 1.57 -20.21 14.65
N SER A 34 0.58 -21.09 14.82
CA SER A 34 0.78 -22.47 15.25
C SER A 34 0.81 -23.39 14.04
N THR A 35 1.93 -24.10 13.82
CA THR A 35 2.10 -25.00 12.67
C THR A 35 1.70 -26.45 12.95
N GLY A 36 1.35 -26.79 14.20
CA GLY A 36 1.18 -28.18 14.63
C GLY A 36 -0.08 -28.88 14.08
N ASN A 37 -1.12 -28.12 13.76
CA ASN A 37 -2.44 -28.63 13.34
C ASN A 37 -2.86 -28.15 11.95
N GLU A 38 -1.91 -27.65 11.15
CA GLU A 38 -2.24 -27.08 9.84
C GLU A 38 -2.51 -28.17 8.81
N THR A 39 -3.58 -28.00 8.04
CA THR A 39 -3.85 -28.85 6.88
C THR A 39 -2.81 -28.59 5.77
N PRO A 40 -2.61 -29.53 4.84
CA PRO A 40 -1.68 -29.33 3.72
C PRO A 40 -1.98 -28.07 2.89
N THR A 41 -3.27 -27.77 2.69
CA THR A 41 -3.75 -26.58 1.96
C THR A 41 -3.43 -25.29 2.71
N GLN A 42 -3.58 -25.26 4.04
CA GLN A 42 -3.18 -24.13 4.88
C GLN A 42 -1.67 -23.89 4.83
N ALA A 43 -0.87 -24.95 4.98
CA ALA A 43 0.59 -24.86 4.91
C ALA A 43 1.04 -24.33 3.54
N ASN A 44 0.40 -24.78 2.46
CA ASN A 44 0.70 -24.29 1.11
C ASN A 44 0.33 -22.81 0.94
N CYS A 45 -0.83 -22.36 1.45
CA CYS A 45 -1.21 -20.94 1.39
C CYS A 45 -0.15 -20.03 2.05
N PHE A 46 0.35 -20.40 3.22
CA PHE A 46 1.41 -19.60 3.85
C PHE A 46 2.76 -19.68 3.12
N ARG A 47 3.08 -20.82 2.49
CA ARG A 47 4.26 -20.93 1.61
C ARG A 47 4.12 -20.00 0.40
N LEU A 48 2.94 -19.95 -0.20
CA LEU A 48 2.63 -19.03 -1.31
C LEU A 48 2.68 -17.57 -0.85
N LEU A 49 2.21 -17.26 0.37
CA LEU A 49 2.32 -15.93 0.97
C LEU A 49 3.79 -15.51 1.13
N GLU A 50 4.63 -16.41 1.64
CA GLU A 50 6.07 -16.19 1.79
C GLU A 50 6.78 -15.97 0.45
N ALA A 51 6.39 -16.73 -0.58
CA ALA A 51 6.95 -16.65 -1.92
C ALA A 51 6.59 -15.32 -2.61
N THR A 52 5.36 -14.85 -2.43
CA THR A 52 4.81 -13.66 -3.10
C THR A 52 5.08 -12.35 -2.34
N SER A 53 5.27 -12.39 -1.02
CA SER A 53 5.70 -11.20 -0.25
C SER A 53 6.31 -11.50 1.11
N ARG A 54 7.61 -11.21 1.27
CA ARG A 54 8.34 -11.37 2.54
C ARG A 54 7.90 -10.36 3.61
N SER A 55 7.60 -9.14 3.20
CA SER A 55 7.23 -8.03 4.08
C SER A 55 5.81 -8.19 4.65
N PHE A 56 4.81 -8.49 3.81
CA PHE A 56 3.44 -8.75 4.28
C PHE A 56 3.35 -10.02 5.11
N THR A 57 4.12 -11.05 4.75
CA THR A 57 4.23 -12.28 5.55
C THR A 57 4.52 -11.97 7.02
N LEU A 58 5.43 -11.04 7.30
CA LEU A 58 5.84 -10.73 8.66
C LEU A 58 4.68 -10.15 9.48
N VAL A 59 3.98 -9.15 8.94
CA VAL A 59 2.86 -8.51 9.65
C VAL A 59 1.58 -9.37 9.66
N ILE A 60 1.33 -10.17 8.62
CA ILE A 60 0.17 -11.07 8.57
C ILE A 60 0.31 -12.19 9.60
N LYS A 61 1.49 -12.79 9.73
CA LYS A 61 1.73 -13.89 10.68
C LYS A 61 1.59 -13.52 12.16
N GLU A 62 1.58 -12.23 12.46
CA GLU A 62 1.44 -11.69 13.81
C GLU A 62 0.01 -11.27 14.15
N LEU A 63 -0.91 -11.35 13.17
CA LEU A 63 -2.32 -11.05 13.37
C LEU A 63 -2.98 -12.02 14.35
N HIS A 64 -4.02 -11.53 15.00
CA HIS A 64 -4.93 -12.31 15.83
C HIS A 64 -5.39 -13.58 15.09
N PRO A 65 -5.46 -14.76 15.75
CA PRO A 65 -5.78 -16.03 15.10
C PRO A 65 -7.07 -16.02 14.26
N GLU A 66 -8.07 -15.26 14.68
CA GLU A 66 -9.33 -15.06 13.95
C GLU A 66 -9.15 -14.38 12.57
N LEU A 67 -8.15 -13.51 12.43
CA LEU A 67 -7.88 -12.74 11.20
C LEU A 67 -6.69 -13.25 10.40
N LEU A 68 -5.76 -13.97 11.03
CA LEU A 68 -4.54 -14.48 10.40
C LEU A 68 -4.83 -15.15 9.06
N PHE A 69 -5.78 -16.07 9.04
CA PHE A 69 -6.08 -16.85 7.86
C PHE A 69 -7.01 -16.13 6.86
N PRO A 70 -8.09 -15.46 7.29
CA PRO A 70 -8.88 -14.63 6.38
C PRO A 70 -8.07 -13.55 5.65
N VAL A 71 -7.13 -12.89 6.32
CA VAL A 71 -6.26 -11.87 5.70
C VAL A 71 -5.23 -12.52 4.77
N CYS A 72 -4.68 -13.70 5.12
CA CYS A 72 -3.81 -14.48 4.24
C CYS A 72 -4.51 -14.84 2.92
N ILE A 73 -5.72 -15.41 2.99
CA ILE A 73 -6.50 -15.76 1.81
C ILE A 73 -6.91 -14.51 1.02
N PHE A 74 -7.34 -13.45 1.70
CA PHE A 74 -7.66 -12.19 1.04
C PHE A 74 -6.46 -11.66 0.24
N TYR A 75 -5.26 -11.68 0.83
CA TYR A 75 -4.03 -11.29 0.15
C TYR A 75 -3.75 -12.16 -1.08
N LEU A 76 -3.77 -13.50 -0.94
CA LEU A 76 -3.45 -14.43 -2.04
C LEU A 76 -4.47 -14.33 -3.18
N VAL A 77 -5.74 -14.14 -2.88
CA VAL A 77 -6.78 -13.93 -3.89
C VAL A 77 -6.49 -12.69 -4.72
N LEU A 78 -6.24 -11.55 -4.06
CA LEU A 78 -5.95 -10.31 -4.77
C LEU A 78 -4.62 -10.41 -5.52
N ARG A 79 -3.61 -11.10 -4.97
CA ARG A 79 -2.35 -11.34 -5.67
C ARG A 79 -2.52 -12.19 -6.92
N GLY A 80 -3.36 -13.21 -6.89
CA GLY A 80 -3.66 -14.02 -8.08
C GLY A 80 -4.31 -13.17 -9.17
N LEU A 81 -5.23 -12.29 -8.79
CA LEU A 81 -5.88 -11.34 -9.69
C LEU A 81 -4.86 -10.39 -10.34
N ASP A 82 -3.96 -9.84 -9.54
CA ASP A 82 -2.86 -8.96 -9.96
C ASP A 82 -1.90 -9.64 -10.92
N THR A 83 -1.47 -10.87 -10.63
CA THR A 83 -0.60 -11.64 -11.53
C THR A 83 -1.22 -11.88 -12.91
N ILE A 84 -2.54 -12.00 -13.02
CA ILE A 84 -3.24 -12.08 -14.32
C ILE A 84 -3.23 -10.72 -15.03
N GLU A 85 -3.38 -9.63 -14.29
CA GLU A 85 -3.37 -8.28 -14.87
C GLU A 85 -1.99 -7.92 -15.40
N ASP A 86 -0.95 -8.23 -14.63
CA ASP A 86 0.43 -7.89 -14.97
C ASP A 86 0.97 -8.69 -16.15
N ASP A 87 0.53 -9.94 -16.33
CA ASP A 87 1.06 -10.79 -17.39
C ASP A 87 0.74 -10.22 -18.79
N THR A 88 1.77 -9.65 -19.42
CA THR A 88 1.68 -9.01 -20.75
C THR A 88 1.46 -10.00 -21.88
N SER A 89 1.71 -11.29 -21.65
CA SER A 89 1.54 -12.33 -22.66
C SER A 89 0.08 -12.73 -22.86
N ILE A 90 -0.80 -12.43 -21.88
CA ILE A 90 -2.22 -12.75 -21.96
C ILE A 90 -2.92 -11.75 -22.90
N PRO A 91 -3.60 -12.23 -23.96
CA PRO A 91 -4.37 -11.34 -24.85
C PRO A 91 -5.40 -10.51 -24.08
N VAL A 92 -5.52 -9.23 -24.40
CA VAL A 92 -6.39 -8.26 -23.67
C VAL A 92 -7.81 -8.77 -23.46
N LYS A 93 -8.45 -9.37 -24.48
CA LYS A 93 -9.82 -9.92 -24.36
C LYS A 93 -9.90 -11.08 -23.36
N THR A 94 -8.88 -11.94 -23.34
CA THR A 94 -8.79 -13.05 -22.38
C THR A 94 -8.56 -12.50 -20.98
N LYS A 95 -7.62 -11.56 -20.83
CA LYS A 95 -7.31 -10.86 -19.57
C LYS A 95 -8.56 -10.19 -18.99
N GLU A 96 -9.26 -9.39 -19.79
CA GLU A 96 -10.51 -8.74 -19.38
C GLU A 96 -11.54 -9.77 -18.88
N SER A 97 -11.77 -10.86 -19.63
CA SER A 97 -12.71 -11.88 -19.18
C SER A 97 -12.25 -12.61 -17.92
N LEU A 98 -10.95 -12.80 -17.71
CA LEU A 98 -10.42 -13.42 -16.50
C LEU A 98 -10.62 -12.51 -15.30
N LEU A 99 -10.21 -11.25 -15.40
CA LEU A 99 -10.31 -10.25 -14.33
C LEU A 99 -11.75 -10.03 -13.89
N ARG A 100 -12.69 -9.88 -14.84
CA ARG A 100 -14.10 -9.62 -14.54
C ARG A 100 -14.85 -10.82 -13.94
N LYS A 101 -14.32 -12.03 -14.07
CA LYS A 101 -14.94 -13.27 -13.59
C LYS A 101 -14.17 -13.92 -12.44
N PHE A 102 -13.06 -13.31 -12.00
CA PHE A 102 -12.15 -13.90 -11.02
C PHE A 102 -12.84 -14.22 -9.70
N GLU A 103 -13.85 -13.44 -9.32
CA GLU A 103 -14.68 -13.68 -8.13
C GLU A 103 -15.51 -14.98 -8.20
N ASN A 104 -15.70 -15.55 -9.39
CA ASN A 104 -16.37 -16.84 -9.55
C ASN A 104 -15.34 -17.98 -9.50
N TYR A 105 -14.12 -17.76 -10.01
CA TYR A 105 -13.05 -18.75 -9.96
C TYR A 105 -12.59 -19.05 -8.53
N ILE A 106 -12.62 -18.06 -7.63
CA ILE A 106 -12.31 -18.29 -6.21
C ILE A 106 -13.32 -19.22 -5.50
N GLU A 107 -14.48 -19.50 -6.12
CA GLU A 107 -15.47 -20.44 -5.61
C GLU A 107 -15.40 -21.83 -6.28
N GLU A 108 -14.72 -21.93 -7.42
CA GLU A 108 -14.63 -23.13 -8.24
C GLU A 108 -13.61 -24.12 -7.66
N ASP A 109 -14.10 -25.23 -7.12
CA ASP A 109 -13.25 -26.22 -6.44
C ASP A 109 -12.18 -26.78 -7.39
N GLY A 110 -10.92 -26.74 -6.94
CA GLY A 110 -9.77 -27.17 -7.74
C GLY A 110 -9.33 -26.20 -8.84
N TRP A 111 -9.86 -24.98 -8.90
CA TRP A 111 -9.46 -24.01 -9.93
C TRP A 111 -7.98 -23.66 -9.84
N MET A 112 -7.31 -23.69 -10.99
CA MET A 112 -5.92 -23.31 -11.20
C MET A 112 -5.81 -22.66 -12.58
N TYR A 113 -4.79 -21.84 -12.79
CA TYR A 113 -4.57 -21.19 -14.08
C TYR A 113 -3.12 -21.32 -14.53
N SER A 114 -2.90 -22.09 -15.59
CA SER A 114 -1.58 -22.36 -16.18
C SER A 114 -1.22 -21.45 -17.35
N GLY A 115 -2.14 -20.59 -17.79
CA GLY A 115 -1.96 -19.66 -18.91
C GLY A 115 -1.14 -18.41 -18.56
N ILE A 116 -0.28 -18.52 -17.53
CA ILE A 116 0.64 -17.47 -17.08
C ILE A 116 2.02 -17.76 -17.63
N HIS A 117 2.68 -16.73 -18.15
CA HIS A 117 4.00 -16.79 -18.73
C HIS A 117 5.05 -17.29 -17.73
N GLU A 118 5.97 -18.14 -18.18
CA GLU A 118 6.94 -18.83 -17.31
C GLU A 118 7.87 -17.91 -16.54
N ARG A 119 8.05 -16.67 -17.01
CA ARG A 119 8.88 -15.65 -16.35
C ARG A 119 8.13 -14.80 -15.34
N GLU A 120 6.81 -14.93 -15.24
CA GLU A 120 6.06 -14.21 -14.20
C GLU A 120 6.45 -14.71 -12.82
N LYS A 121 6.88 -13.77 -11.99
CA LYS A 121 7.49 -14.05 -10.68
C LYS A 121 6.57 -14.85 -9.76
N ASP A 122 5.28 -14.51 -9.77
CA ASP A 122 4.27 -15.07 -8.86
C ASP A 122 3.43 -16.16 -9.55
N ARG A 123 3.88 -16.70 -10.71
CA ARG A 123 3.20 -17.76 -11.47
C ARG A 123 2.80 -18.97 -10.62
N ASP A 124 3.66 -19.37 -9.70
CA ASP A 124 3.44 -20.52 -8.81
C ASP A 124 2.15 -20.39 -7.97
N LEU A 125 1.71 -19.16 -7.68
CA LEU A 125 0.44 -18.91 -6.99
C LEU A 125 -0.76 -19.37 -7.82
N LEU A 126 -0.80 -19.02 -9.11
CA LEU A 126 -1.91 -19.36 -9.99
C LEU A 126 -1.92 -20.83 -10.39
N LEU A 127 -0.74 -21.46 -10.43
CA LEU A 127 -0.60 -22.91 -10.64
C LEU A 127 -1.07 -23.76 -9.45
N GLN A 128 -1.08 -23.19 -8.24
CA GLN A 128 -1.44 -23.88 -7.00
C GLN A 128 -2.60 -23.17 -6.30
N PHE A 129 -3.45 -22.53 -7.10
CA PHE A 129 -4.55 -21.70 -6.60
C PHE A 129 -5.70 -22.53 -6.01
N ASP A 130 -5.73 -23.83 -6.31
CA ASP A 130 -6.63 -24.82 -5.73
C ASP A 130 -6.57 -24.82 -4.19
N SER A 131 -5.37 -24.66 -3.63
CA SER A 131 -5.15 -24.53 -2.19
C SER A 131 -5.81 -23.27 -1.63
N VAL A 132 -5.74 -22.15 -2.35
CA VAL A 132 -6.36 -20.88 -1.97
C VAL A 132 -7.88 -20.99 -2.03
N VAL A 133 -8.43 -21.64 -3.05
CA VAL A 133 -9.88 -21.88 -3.19
C VAL A 133 -10.42 -22.79 -2.09
N ALA A 134 -9.75 -23.91 -1.82
CA ALA A 134 -10.15 -24.85 -0.78
C ALA A 134 -10.27 -24.15 0.59
N GLU A 135 -9.35 -23.24 0.86
CA GLU A 135 -9.26 -22.49 2.11
C GLU A 135 -10.21 -21.29 2.15
N PHE A 136 -10.43 -20.60 1.03
CA PHE A 136 -11.48 -19.60 0.89
C PHE A 136 -12.85 -20.18 1.24
N ARG A 137 -13.17 -21.37 0.70
CA ARG A 137 -14.44 -22.08 0.92
C ARG A 137 -14.64 -22.52 2.38
N ARG A 138 -13.56 -22.65 3.17
CA ARG A 138 -13.60 -22.99 4.61
C ARG A 138 -13.78 -21.77 5.52
N MET A 139 -13.59 -20.55 5.02
CA MET A 139 -13.76 -19.34 5.83
C MET A 139 -15.23 -19.15 6.25
N LYS A 140 -15.47 -18.35 7.29
CA LYS A 140 -16.84 -17.97 7.67
C LYS A 140 -17.54 -17.27 6.49
N PRO A 141 -18.85 -17.53 6.24
CA PRO A 141 -19.57 -16.93 5.10
C PRO A 141 -19.49 -15.39 5.04
N ALA A 142 -19.43 -14.75 6.20
CA ALA A 142 -19.21 -13.31 6.36
C ALA A 142 -17.90 -12.83 5.70
N TYR A 143 -16.79 -13.55 5.90
CA TYR A 143 -15.50 -13.23 5.29
C TYR A 143 -15.49 -13.53 3.80
N GLN A 144 -16.07 -14.66 3.38
CA GLN A 144 -16.19 -15.02 1.96
C GLN A 144 -16.91 -13.92 1.18
N THR A 145 -18.01 -13.38 1.73
CA THR A 145 -18.79 -12.30 1.12
C THR A 145 -17.94 -11.05 0.89
N ILE A 146 -17.14 -10.65 1.89
CA ILE A 146 -16.27 -9.47 1.79
C ILE A 146 -15.19 -9.70 0.71
N VAL A 147 -14.46 -10.82 0.81
CA VAL A 147 -13.38 -11.14 -0.13
C VAL A 147 -13.90 -11.21 -1.56
N LYS A 148 -15.03 -11.89 -1.79
CA LYS A 148 -15.66 -11.99 -3.11
C LYS A 148 -16.10 -10.64 -3.66
N GLU A 149 -16.73 -9.80 -2.84
CA GLU A 149 -17.19 -8.47 -3.28
C GLU A 149 -16.02 -7.57 -3.67
N ILE A 150 -14.96 -7.53 -2.84
CA ILE A 150 -13.77 -6.75 -3.13
C ILE A 150 -13.06 -7.27 -4.37
N THR A 151 -12.90 -8.59 -4.50
CA THR A 151 -12.31 -9.23 -5.69
C THR A 151 -13.05 -8.84 -6.95
N ARG A 152 -14.40 -8.87 -6.93
CA ARG A 152 -15.23 -8.44 -8.05
C ARG A 152 -15.04 -6.96 -8.39
N LYS A 153 -15.04 -6.07 -7.39
CA LYS A 153 -14.86 -4.62 -7.61
C LYS A 153 -13.46 -4.34 -8.19
N MET A 154 -12.43 -4.98 -7.64
CA MET A 154 -11.04 -4.82 -8.06
C MET A 154 -10.86 -5.38 -9.47
N GLY A 155 -11.31 -6.59 -9.76
CA GLY A 155 -11.20 -7.20 -11.09
C GLY A 155 -11.90 -6.39 -12.18
N ASN A 156 -13.08 -5.81 -11.89
CA ASN A 156 -13.73 -4.90 -12.83
C ASN A 156 -12.97 -3.58 -13.01
N GLY A 157 -12.48 -2.98 -11.93
CA GLY A 157 -11.66 -1.76 -12.00
C GLY A 157 -10.37 -1.98 -12.78
N MET A 158 -9.64 -3.06 -12.50
CA MET A 158 -8.44 -3.45 -13.24
C MET A 158 -8.73 -3.66 -14.73
N ALA A 159 -9.83 -4.34 -15.07
CA ALA A 159 -10.23 -4.50 -16.47
C ALA A 159 -10.54 -3.16 -17.17
N ASP A 160 -11.17 -2.21 -16.46
CA ASP A 160 -11.48 -0.88 -17.00
C ASP A 160 -10.21 -0.02 -17.19
N PHE A 161 -9.19 -0.21 -16.35
CA PHE A 161 -7.92 0.52 -16.38
C PHE A 161 -6.82 -0.15 -17.20
N ALA A 162 -6.92 -1.44 -17.51
CA ALA A 162 -5.97 -2.18 -18.33
C ALA A 162 -5.74 -1.52 -19.71
N CYS A 163 -6.70 -0.72 -20.19
CA CYS A 163 -6.58 0.04 -21.44
C CYS A 163 -6.24 1.54 -21.26
N LYS A 164 -6.07 2.04 -20.02
CA LYS A 164 -6.05 3.49 -19.71
C LYS A 164 -4.86 3.98 -18.89
N VAL A 165 -3.96 3.10 -18.49
CA VAL A 165 -2.91 3.41 -17.51
C VAL A 165 -2.14 4.69 -17.84
N ASN A 166 -1.69 4.86 -19.09
CA ASN A 166 -0.83 5.98 -19.47
C ASN A 166 -1.60 7.28 -19.78
N ASP A 167 -2.88 7.35 -19.43
CA ASP A 167 -3.76 8.50 -19.69
C ASP A 167 -4.44 8.99 -18.40
N LEU A 168 -3.72 8.98 -17.26
CA LEU A 168 -4.17 9.65 -16.04
C LEU A 168 -4.04 11.16 -16.24
N ARG A 169 -5.16 11.82 -16.59
CA ARG A 169 -5.16 13.24 -16.93
C ARG A 169 -5.26 14.12 -15.71
N THR A 170 -6.15 13.77 -14.79
CA THR A 170 -6.48 14.59 -13.62
C THR A 170 -6.06 13.95 -12.31
N VAL A 171 -5.97 14.74 -11.24
CA VAL A 171 -5.79 14.21 -9.88
C VAL A 171 -6.96 13.32 -9.49
N ALA A 172 -8.16 13.58 -10.00
CA ALA A 172 -9.33 12.71 -9.78
C ALA A 172 -9.17 11.34 -10.44
N ASP A 173 -8.61 11.27 -11.66
CA ASP A 173 -8.29 10.00 -12.32
C ASP A 173 -7.24 9.22 -11.53
N TYR A 174 -6.22 9.92 -11.03
CA TYR A 174 -5.18 9.35 -10.17
C TYR A 174 -5.75 8.78 -8.86
N ASP A 175 -6.63 9.54 -8.18
CA ASP A 175 -7.30 9.11 -6.95
C ASP A 175 -8.27 7.95 -7.19
N LEU A 176 -8.92 7.91 -8.35
CA LEU A 176 -9.81 6.84 -8.76
C LEU A 176 -9.02 5.57 -9.07
N TYR A 177 -7.91 5.70 -9.80
CA TYR A 177 -6.97 4.62 -10.04
C TYR A 177 -6.49 4.03 -8.71
N CYS A 178 -5.91 4.86 -7.83
CA CYS A 178 -5.45 4.42 -6.51
C CYS A 178 -6.57 3.80 -5.66
N TYR A 179 -7.82 4.25 -5.81
CA TYR A 179 -8.96 3.65 -5.13
C TYR A 179 -9.24 2.22 -5.61
N TYR A 180 -9.25 1.97 -6.92
CA TYR A 180 -9.49 0.62 -7.44
C TYR A 180 -8.41 -0.35 -7.05
N VAL A 181 -7.15 0.06 -7.12
CA VAL A 181 -6.03 -0.85 -6.89
C VAL A 181 -5.72 -1.01 -5.40
N ALA A 182 -5.80 0.05 -4.59
CA ALA A 182 -5.45 0.00 -3.17
C ALA A 182 -6.64 0.29 -2.25
N GLY A 183 -7.47 1.28 -2.58
CA GLY A 183 -8.62 1.71 -1.76
C GLY A 183 -9.59 0.58 -1.42
N LEU A 184 -9.86 -0.31 -2.38
CA LEU A 184 -10.68 -1.50 -2.19
C LEU A 184 -10.06 -2.51 -1.23
N VAL A 185 -8.72 -2.63 -1.21
CA VAL A 185 -8.01 -3.46 -0.23
C VAL A 185 -8.20 -2.90 1.18
N GLY A 186 -8.08 -1.58 1.33
CA GLY A 186 -8.39 -0.88 2.58
C GLY A 186 -9.83 -1.15 3.06
N GLU A 187 -10.82 -0.99 2.17
CA GLU A 187 -12.22 -1.30 2.46
C GLU A 187 -12.41 -2.76 2.93
N GLY A 188 -11.82 -3.72 2.21
CA GLY A 188 -11.88 -5.13 2.55
C GLY A 188 -11.31 -5.44 3.93
N LEU A 189 -10.09 -4.96 4.21
CA LEU A 189 -9.42 -5.13 5.50
C LEU A 189 -10.24 -4.52 6.64
N THR A 190 -10.71 -3.29 6.48
CA THR A 190 -11.54 -2.63 7.50
C THR A 190 -12.81 -3.42 7.79
N ARG A 191 -13.49 -3.94 6.76
CA ARG A 191 -14.68 -4.80 6.93
C ARG A 191 -14.35 -6.11 7.66
N LEU A 192 -13.22 -6.75 7.34
CA LEU A 192 -12.74 -7.94 8.05
C LEU A 192 -12.45 -7.65 9.53
N PHE A 193 -11.83 -6.51 9.85
CA PHE A 193 -11.55 -6.10 11.23
C PHE A 193 -12.82 -5.84 12.03
N VAL A 194 -13.79 -5.16 11.42
CA VAL A 194 -15.03 -4.79 12.11
C VAL A 194 -15.91 -6.03 12.35
N ILE A 195 -16.05 -6.91 11.36
CA ILE A 195 -16.89 -8.10 11.51
C ILE A 195 -16.28 -9.16 12.43
N SER A 196 -14.95 -9.16 12.60
CA SER A 196 -14.25 -9.96 13.61
C SER A 196 -14.29 -9.34 15.01
N ALA A 197 -14.90 -8.17 15.17
CA ALA A 197 -14.93 -7.36 16.40
C ALA A 197 -13.54 -6.93 16.91
N LEU A 198 -12.53 -6.92 16.04
CA LEU A 198 -11.16 -6.48 16.33
C LEU A 198 -10.88 -5.04 15.86
N GLY A 199 -11.78 -4.48 15.06
CA GLY A 199 -11.83 -3.07 14.68
C GLY A 199 -13.11 -2.39 15.19
N SER A 200 -13.04 -1.09 15.50
CA SER A 200 -14.20 -0.32 15.91
C SER A 200 -15.22 -0.19 14.75
N PRO A 201 -16.54 -0.41 14.98
CA PRO A 201 -17.57 -0.15 13.98
C PRO A 201 -17.55 1.29 13.44
N GLY A 202 -16.96 2.21 14.19
CA GLY A 202 -16.76 3.60 13.75
C GLY A 202 -15.94 3.73 12.47
N LEU A 203 -15.06 2.76 12.17
CA LEU A 203 -14.23 2.74 10.96
C LEU A 203 -15.04 2.64 9.66
N LEU A 204 -16.27 2.12 9.70
CA LEU A 204 -17.15 2.02 8.53
C LEU A 204 -18.07 3.24 8.38
N ARG A 205 -18.06 4.18 9.33
CA ARG A 205 -18.92 5.38 9.26
C ARG A 205 -18.38 6.43 8.30
N ASP A 206 -17.06 6.46 8.13
CA ASP A 206 -16.39 7.36 7.20
C ASP A 206 -15.51 6.56 6.25
N ALA A 207 -15.99 6.41 5.01
CA ALA A 207 -15.28 5.68 3.97
C ALA A 207 -13.96 6.37 3.56
N ASN A 208 -13.78 7.65 3.88
CA ASN A 208 -12.54 8.35 3.58
C ASN A 208 -11.39 7.81 4.41
N LEU A 209 -11.62 7.32 5.64
CA LEU A 209 -10.53 6.87 6.51
C LEU A 209 -9.76 5.67 5.92
N HIS A 210 -10.48 4.60 5.55
CA HIS A 210 -9.84 3.43 4.94
C HIS A 210 -9.34 3.72 3.52
N ARG A 211 -9.99 4.65 2.81
CA ARG A 211 -9.54 5.12 1.50
C ARG A 211 -8.19 5.85 1.63
N SER A 212 -8.08 6.82 2.51
CA SER A 212 -6.86 7.60 2.75
C SER A 212 -5.71 6.70 3.22
N MET A 213 -5.96 5.73 4.11
CA MET A 213 -4.97 4.71 4.50
C MET A 213 -4.36 4.00 3.29
N ALA A 214 -5.19 3.58 2.34
CA ALA A 214 -4.73 2.86 1.16
C ALA A 214 -4.09 3.79 0.12
N LEU A 215 -4.68 4.96 -0.12
CA LEU A 215 -4.16 5.96 -1.06
C LEU A 215 -2.79 6.47 -0.60
N PHE A 216 -2.57 6.69 0.69
CA PHE A 216 -1.28 7.13 1.20
C PHE A 216 -0.15 6.14 0.84
N LEU A 217 -0.38 4.84 1.05
CA LEU A 217 0.57 3.79 0.68
C LEU A 217 0.80 3.73 -0.82
N GLN A 218 -0.29 3.77 -1.61
CA GLN A 218 -0.20 3.67 -3.06
C GLN A 218 0.53 4.85 -3.69
N LYS A 219 0.16 6.06 -3.29
CA LYS A 219 0.79 7.28 -3.79
C LYS A 219 2.26 7.35 -3.41
N THR A 220 2.61 6.93 -2.19
CA THR A 220 4.02 6.86 -1.77
C THR A 220 4.85 5.94 -2.66
N ASN A 221 4.32 4.77 -3.04
CA ASN A 221 5.03 3.85 -3.91
C ASN A 221 5.12 4.37 -5.35
N ILE A 222 4.04 4.93 -5.91
CA ILE A 222 4.05 5.58 -7.24
C ILE A 222 5.07 6.73 -7.31
N ILE A 223 5.25 7.47 -6.20
CA ILE A 223 6.26 8.52 -6.12
C ILE A 223 7.66 7.90 -6.12
N ARG A 224 7.91 6.91 -5.26
CA ARG A 224 9.22 6.27 -5.10
C ARG A 224 9.69 5.55 -6.38
N ASP A 225 8.78 4.84 -7.05
CA ASP A 225 9.09 3.91 -8.13
C ASP A 225 9.06 4.57 -9.52
N VAL A 226 8.98 5.91 -9.59
CA VAL A 226 8.84 6.68 -10.84
C VAL A 226 9.87 6.33 -11.92
N HIS A 227 11.11 5.99 -11.54
CA HIS A 227 12.14 5.55 -12.48
C HIS A 227 11.92 4.12 -13.00
N GLU A 228 11.57 3.17 -12.13
CA GLU A 228 11.26 1.80 -12.55
C GLU A 228 10.03 1.80 -13.47
N ASP A 229 9.01 2.57 -13.12
CA ASP A 229 7.81 2.73 -13.93
C ASP A 229 8.12 3.31 -15.31
N HIS A 230 8.99 4.31 -15.39
CA HIS A 230 9.44 4.87 -16.66
C HIS A 230 10.21 3.87 -17.53
N VAL A 231 11.13 3.10 -16.93
CA VAL A 231 11.88 2.04 -17.64
C VAL A 231 10.92 1.01 -18.24
N ASP A 232 9.82 0.72 -17.54
CA ASP A 232 8.78 -0.21 -17.97
C ASP A 232 7.72 0.43 -18.90
N GLY A 233 7.81 1.74 -19.19
CA GLY A 233 6.87 2.45 -20.07
C GLY A 233 5.51 2.77 -19.43
N ARG A 234 5.49 2.98 -18.11
CA ARG A 234 4.29 3.18 -17.28
C ARG A 234 4.30 4.56 -16.65
N TYR A 235 3.16 5.25 -16.71
CA TYR A 235 3.07 6.64 -16.27
C TYR A 235 1.86 6.87 -15.37
N PHE A 236 2.11 6.97 -14.07
CA PHE A 236 1.06 7.11 -13.04
C PHE A 236 0.85 8.52 -12.53
N TRP A 237 1.85 9.38 -12.72
CA TRP A 237 1.75 10.76 -12.27
C TRP A 237 0.76 11.47 -13.19
N PRO A 238 -0.26 12.15 -12.64
CA PRO A 238 -1.32 12.73 -13.46
C PRO A 238 -0.79 13.90 -14.29
N ARG A 239 -1.28 14.02 -15.53
CA ARG A 239 -0.92 15.11 -16.45
C ARG A 239 -1.16 16.49 -15.85
N GLU A 240 -2.23 16.64 -15.09
CA GLU A 240 -2.55 17.86 -14.34
C GLU A 240 -1.43 18.33 -13.41
N ILE A 241 -0.58 17.42 -12.91
CA ILE A 241 0.60 17.75 -12.10
C ILE A 241 1.82 17.93 -13.01
N TRP A 242 2.28 16.88 -13.70
CA TRP A 242 3.60 16.93 -14.36
C TRP A 242 3.68 17.93 -15.52
N SER A 243 2.58 18.22 -16.21
CA SER A 243 2.58 19.16 -17.34
C SER A 243 2.74 20.63 -16.93
N LYS A 244 2.71 20.95 -15.63
CA LYS A 244 3.05 22.27 -15.08
C LYS A 244 4.57 22.52 -15.03
N HIS A 245 5.36 21.45 -15.16
CA HIS A 245 6.81 21.45 -14.92
C HIS A 245 7.59 21.11 -16.19
N VAL A 246 7.08 20.19 -17.01
CA VAL A 246 7.73 19.73 -18.25
C VAL A 246 6.72 19.53 -19.40
N ASN A 247 7.21 19.50 -20.64
CA ASN A 247 6.36 19.35 -21.84
C ASN A 247 6.04 17.89 -22.15
N SER A 248 6.99 16.99 -21.94
CA SER A 248 6.84 15.54 -22.04
C SER A 248 7.16 14.87 -20.70
N PHE A 249 6.53 13.74 -20.39
CA PHE A 249 6.82 13.01 -19.17
C PHE A 249 8.29 12.56 -19.10
N ASP A 250 8.85 12.12 -20.23
CA ASP A 250 10.24 11.66 -20.34
C ASP A 250 11.26 12.77 -20.01
N ASP A 251 10.86 14.04 -20.06
CA ASP A 251 11.74 15.15 -19.68
C ASP A 251 12.11 15.09 -18.20
N LEU A 252 11.27 14.51 -17.32
CA LEU A 252 11.55 14.37 -15.88
C LEU A 252 12.84 13.56 -15.59
N PHE A 253 13.29 12.75 -16.54
CA PHE A 253 14.46 11.87 -16.39
C PHE A 253 15.74 12.44 -17.03
N LYS A 254 15.66 13.60 -17.69
CA LYS A 254 16.83 14.25 -18.30
C LYS A 254 17.50 15.19 -17.30
N LEU A 255 18.83 15.20 -17.30
CA LEU A 255 19.63 16.00 -16.36
C LEU A 255 19.34 17.50 -16.46
N GLU A 256 19.05 18.02 -17.65
CA GLU A 256 18.72 19.44 -17.86
C GLU A 256 17.40 19.89 -17.22
N TYR A 257 16.48 18.95 -16.93
CA TYR A 257 15.19 19.24 -16.29
C TYR A 257 15.15 18.83 -14.81
N ARG A 258 16.32 18.63 -14.19
CA ARG A 258 16.40 18.07 -12.83
C ARG A 258 15.65 18.90 -11.80
N GLN A 259 15.69 20.22 -11.89
CA GLN A 259 14.99 21.11 -10.97
C GLN A 259 13.47 21.00 -11.15
N GLN A 260 12.99 20.98 -12.38
CA GLN A 260 11.57 20.81 -12.71
C GLN A 260 11.05 19.44 -12.27
N ALA A 261 11.89 18.40 -12.36
CA ALA A 261 11.57 17.09 -11.85
C ALA A 261 11.39 17.10 -10.32
N LEU A 262 12.27 17.78 -9.58
CA LEU A 262 12.13 17.97 -8.14
C LEU A 262 10.87 18.77 -7.77
N GLU A 263 10.59 19.88 -8.46
CA GLU A 263 9.36 20.66 -8.26
C GLU A 263 8.10 19.81 -8.52
N CYS A 264 8.13 18.99 -9.56
CA CYS A 264 7.05 18.05 -9.85
C CYS A 264 6.88 17.00 -8.74
N SER A 265 7.98 16.48 -8.18
CA SER A 265 7.91 15.51 -7.09
C SER A 265 7.42 16.12 -5.78
N GLU A 266 7.72 17.39 -5.51
CA GLU A 266 7.16 18.14 -4.39
C GLU A 266 5.62 18.18 -4.46
N GLU A 267 5.06 18.50 -5.63
CA GLU A 267 3.60 18.55 -5.82
C GLU A 267 2.95 17.17 -5.64
N MET A 268 3.61 16.10 -6.10
CA MET A 268 3.15 14.73 -5.84
C MET A 268 3.21 14.36 -4.35
N ILE A 269 4.27 14.75 -3.64
CA ILE A 269 4.42 14.50 -2.20
C ILE A 269 3.38 15.30 -1.41
N LEU A 270 3.12 16.56 -1.79
CA LEU A 270 2.05 17.37 -1.20
C LEU A 270 0.69 16.67 -1.33
N ASN A 271 0.41 16.10 -2.49
CA ASN A 271 -0.80 15.33 -2.75
C ASN A 271 -0.89 14.03 -1.91
N ALA A 272 0.24 13.40 -1.60
CA ALA A 272 0.28 12.26 -0.69
C ALA A 272 0.12 12.67 0.79
N LEU A 273 0.73 13.78 1.21
CA LEU A 273 0.64 14.29 2.59
C LEU A 273 -0.79 14.61 3.02
N SER A 274 -1.70 14.91 2.08
CA SER A 274 -3.11 15.18 2.38
C SER A 274 -3.85 14.01 3.06
N HIS A 275 -3.33 12.78 2.98
CA HIS A 275 -3.95 11.57 3.56
C HIS A 275 -3.51 11.31 4.99
N VAL A 276 -2.46 11.98 5.49
CA VAL A 276 -1.80 11.65 6.77
C VAL A 276 -2.72 11.82 7.98
N GLU A 277 -3.52 12.90 8.02
CA GLU A 277 -4.45 13.15 9.13
C GLU A 277 -5.48 12.02 9.23
N ASP A 278 -6.10 11.63 8.12
CA ASP A 278 -7.05 10.51 8.07
C ASP A 278 -6.40 9.17 8.46
N CYS A 279 -5.14 8.94 8.05
CA CYS A 279 -4.40 7.75 8.45
C CYS A 279 -4.24 7.67 9.98
N LEU A 280 -3.88 8.78 10.62
CA LEU A 280 -3.76 8.85 12.08
C LEU A 280 -5.11 8.69 12.78
N VAL A 281 -6.19 9.27 12.24
CA VAL A 281 -7.56 9.05 12.75
C VAL A 281 -7.96 7.58 12.62
N TYR A 282 -7.70 6.94 11.48
CA TYR A 282 -7.98 5.52 11.27
C TYR A 282 -7.24 4.66 12.31
N LEU A 283 -5.93 4.87 12.48
CA LEU A 283 -5.12 4.14 13.45
C LEU A 283 -5.61 4.33 14.89
N SER A 284 -6.14 5.52 15.23
CA SER A 284 -6.70 5.80 16.55
C SER A 284 -7.98 5.00 16.88
N CYS A 285 -8.63 4.44 15.87
CA CYS A 285 -9.86 3.66 16.00
C CYS A 285 -9.62 2.14 16.08
N LEU A 286 -8.35 1.70 16.08
CA LEU A 286 -7.96 0.30 16.20
C LEU A 286 -7.67 -0.05 17.66
N ASN A 287 -8.40 -1.03 18.19
CA ASN A 287 -8.33 -1.40 19.60
C ASN A 287 -7.54 -2.70 19.85
N GLU A 288 -7.36 -3.55 18.83
CA GLU A 288 -6.58 -4.79 18.94
C GLU A 288 -5.15 -4.56 18.43
N GLN A 289 -4.16 -4.91 19.25
CA GLN A 289 -2.76 -4.54 19.02
C GLN A 289 -2.17 -5.13 17.73
N SER A 290 -2.51 -6.37 17.37
CA SER A 290 -1.99 -6.97 16.14
C SER A 290 -2.56 -6.33 14.88
N VAL A 291 -3.84 -5.95 14.89
CA VAL A 291 -4.49 -5.18 13.81
C VAL A 291 -3.90 -3.77 13.75
N PHE A 292 -3.65 -3.13 14.89
CA PHE A 292 -2.94 -1.86 14.96
C PHE A 292 -1.55 -1.97 14.34
N ASN A 293 -0.71 -2.93 14.77
CA ASN A 293 0.63 -3.14 14.23
C ASN A 293 0.61 -3.40 12.72
N PHE A 294 -0.31 -4.26 12.27
CA PHE A 294 -0.52 -4.58 10.86
C PHE A 294 -0.82 -3.33 10.03
N CYS A 295 -1.59 -2.38 10.56
CA CYS A 295 -1.91 -1.13 9.88
C CYS A 295 -0.81 -0.06 10.05
N ALA A 296 -0.21 0.06 11.23
CA ALA A 296 0.70 1.15 11.58
C ALA A 296 2.07 1.03 10.92
N ILE A 297 2.65 -0.19 10.89
CA ILE A 297 3.94 -0.47 10.25
C ILE A 297 3.98 0.03 8.79
N PRO A 298 2.99 -0.30 7.92
CA PRO A 298 2.93 0.27 6.57
C PRO A 298 3.01 1.79 6.52
N GLN A 299 2.24 2.44 7.39
CA GLN A 299 1.99 3.87 7.33
C GLN A 299 3.22 4.65 7.78
N THR A 300 3.92 4.16 8.81
CA THR A 300 5.19 4.76 9.27
C THR A 300 6.33 4.56 8.26
N MET A 301 6.34 3.43 7.56
CA MET A 301 7.28 3.19 6.46
C MET A 301 7.01 4.11 5.26
N ALA A 302 5.73 4.37 4.96
CA ALA A 302 5.35 5.25 3.88
C ALA A 302 5.77 6.71 4.15
N ILE A 303 5.51 7.26 5.34
CA ILE A 303 5.95 8.64 5.64
C ILE A 303 7.49 8.77 5.64
N ALA A 304 8.21 7.74 6.09
CA ALA A 304 9.67 7.68 5.99
C ALA A 304 10.17 7.63 4.55
N THR A 305 9.47 6.92 3.68
CA THR A 305 9.77 6.82 2.25
C THR A 305 9.47 8.13 1.53
N LEU A 306 8.37 8.81 1.85
CA LEU A 306 8.06 10.15 1.31
C LEU A 306 9.15 11.16 1.71
N GLU A 307 9.62 11.12 2.96
CA GLU A 307 10.72 11.97 3.40
C GLU A 307 12.01 11.69 2.64
N LEU A 308 12.30 10.42 2.32
CA LEU A 308 13.45 10.03 1.52
C LEU A 308 13.34 10.52 0.07
N CYS A 309 12.13 10.53 -0.52
CA CYS A 309 11.88 11.01 -1.88
C CYS A 309 11.92 12.54 -1.98
N PHE A 310 11.52 13.23 -0.91
CA PHE A 310 11.46 14.69 -0.88
C PHE A 310 12.83 15.34 -1.11
N GLN A 311 12.91 16.22 -2.11
CA GLN A 311 14.15 16.88 -2.56
C GLN A 311 15.30 15.91 -2.89
N ASN A 312 14.99 14.73 -3.46
CA ASN A 312 15.98 13.69 -3.75
C ASN A 312 16.08 13.38 -5.25
N PRO A 313 17.12 13.88 -5.96
CA PRO A 313 17.25 13.66 -7.40
C PRO A 313 17.50 12.20 -7.77
N ALA A 314 18.02 11.38 -6.85
CA ALA A 314 18.34 9.98 -7.11
C ALA A 314 17.10 9.13 -7.47
N MET A 315 15.89 9.57 -7.10
CA MET A 315 14.65 8.84 -7.40
C MET A 315 14.32 8.78 -8.90
N PHE A 316 14.88 9.68 -9.73
CA PHE A 316 14.73 9.61 -11.19
C PHE A 316 15.94 8.96 -11.87
N GLU A 317 16.86 8.37 -11.12
CA GLU A 317 18.01 7.62 -11.65
C GLU A 317 17.97 6.15 -11.21
N GLY A 318 17.10 5.83 -10.25
CA GLY A 318 16.90 4.49 -9.74
C GLY A 318 16.04 4.49 -8.48
N ASN A 319 15.88 3.30 -7.90
CA ASN A 319 15.03 3.12 -6.73
C ASN A 319 15.73 3.58 -5.45
N VAL A 320 15.10 4.52 -4.75
CA VAL A 320 15.52 4.95 -3.41
C VAL A 320 14.85 4.07 -2.36
N LYS A 321 15.61 3.66 -1.33
CA LYS A 321 15.11 2.78 -0.26
C LYS A 321 15.54 3.29 1.11
N ILE A 322 14.63 3.20 2.08
CA ILE A 322 14.98 3.38 3.48
C ILE A 322 15.99 2.31 3.89
N SER A 323 16.89 2.66 4.81
CA SER A 323 17.93 1.71 5.22
C SER A 323 17.35 0.59 6.09
N LYS A 324 18.10 -0.51 6.20
CA LYS A 324 17.71 -1.64 7.05
C LYS A 324 17.62 -1.25 8.53
N GLY A 325 18.55 -0.40 9.00
CA GLY A 325 18.49 0.10 10.37
C GLY A 325 17.26 0.96 10.62
N GLU A 326 16.89 1.77 9.64
CA GLU A 326 15.69 2.60 9.71
C GLU A 326 14.42 1.75 9.69
N THR A 327 14.38 0.72 8.85
CA THR A 327 13.30 -0.28 8.80
C THR A 327 13.10 -0.95 10.16
N CYS A 328 14.17 -1.47 10.78
CA CYS A 328 14.09 -2.08 12.11
C CYS A 328 13.61 -1.08 13.19
N ARG A 329 14.06 0.17 13.12
CA ARG A 329 13.63 1.24 14.04
C ARG A 329 12.14 1.50 13.91
N LEU A 330 11.67 1.72 12.68
CA LEU A 330 10.27 1.97 12.36
C LEU A 330 9.39 0.81 12.80
N MET A 331 9.79 -0.42 12.52
CA MET A 331 9.03 -1.58 12.96
C MET A 331 8.86 -1.62 14.49
N LEU A 332 9.91 -1.34 15.28
CA LEU A 332 9.80 -1.33 16.75
C LEU A 332 8.84 -0.23 17.22
N GLN A 333 9.05 1.00 16.75
CA GLN A 333 8.22 2.15 17.13
C GLN A 333 6.77 2.06 16.66
N SER A 334 6.50 1.24 15.64
CA SER A 334 5.15 1.03 15.11
C SER A 334 4.39 -0.11 15.80
N THR A 335 5.07 -0.86 16.68
CA THR A 335 4.45 -1.90 17.51
C THR A 335 4.05 -1.43 18.91
N GLY A 336 4.37 -0.18 19.25
CA GLY A 336 3.94 0.48 20.47
C GLY A 336 2.49 0.96 20.38
N ASP A 337 2.23 2.16 20.91
CA ASP A 337 0.91 2.78 20.87
C ASP A 337 0.79 3.88 19.80
N LEU A 338 -0.40 4.47 19.70
CA LEU A 338 -0.67 5.58 18.80
C LEU A 338 0.24 6.80 19.05
N ARG A 339 0.72 7.02 20.28
CA ARG A 339 1.61 8.14 20.59
C ARG A 339 2.99 7.93 19.97
N GLU A 340 3.53 6.72 20.06
CA GLU A 340 4.80 6.37 19.40
C GLU A 340 4.70 6.50 17.89
N VAL A 341 3.62 5.99 17.28
CA VAL A 341 3.37 6.13 15.83
C VAL A 341 3.22 7.60 15.44
N SER A 342 2.45 8.39 16.20
CA SER A 342 2.28 9.81 15.93
C SER A 342 3.59 10.58 16.08
N ALA A 343 4.47 10.18 17.00
CA ALA A 343 5.80 10.75 17.13
C ALA A 343 6.68 10.43 15.91
N VAL A 344 6.58 9.23 15.34
CA VAL A 344 7.26 8.87 14.08
C VAL A 344 6.79 9.80 12.95
N PHE A 345 5.47 9.93 12.76
CA PHE A 345 4.92 10.86 11.75
C PHE A 345 5.43 12.28 11.95
N ARG A 346 5.38 12.81 13.19
CA ARG A 346 5.88 14.14 13.52
C ARG A 346 7.36 14.30 13.15
N VAL A 347 8.21 13.32 13.43
CA VAL A 347 9.64 13.35 13.10
C VAL A 347 9.84 13.45 11.59
N TYR A 348 9.17 12.62 10.80
CA TYR A 348 9.36 12.60 9.35
C TYR A 348 8.75 13.81 8.64
N VAL A 349 7.57 14.24 9.08
CA VAL A 349 6.96 15.49 8.60
C VAL A 349 7.84 16.69 8.93
N GLY A 350 8.43 16.75 10.13
CA GLY A 350 9.39 17.78 10.50
C GLY A 350 10.68 17.74 9.67
N ARG A 351 11.15 16.56 9.28
CA ARG A 351 12.30 16.42 8.36
C ARG A 351 11.99 16.94 6.96
N ILE A 352 10.82 16.62 6.41
CA ILE A 352 10.33 17.20 5.13
C ILE A 352 10.30 18.72 5.26
N GLN A 353 9.71 19.23 6.35
CA GLN A 353 9.60 20.66 6.63
C GLN A 353 10.97 21.38 6.71
N ASN A 354 11.99 20.70 7.23
CA ASN A 354 13.35 21.22 7.36
C ASN A 354 14.18 21.11 6.07
N LYS A 355 13.79 20.24 5.14
CA LYS A 355 14.40 20.15 3.79
C LYS A 355 13.90 21.24 2.84
N CYS A 356 12.75 21.85 3.14
CA CYS A 356 12.18 22.93 2.34
C CYS A 356 13.09 24.17 2.37
N SER A 357 13.42 24.71 1.21
CA SER A 357 14.11 25.99 1.03
C SER A 357 13.12 27.07 0.63
N PRO A 358 13.25 28.33 1.11
CA PRO A 358 12.40 29.45 0.65
C PRO A 358 12.46 29.73 -0.85
N ALA A 359 13.44 29.16 -1.56
CA ALA A 359 13.56 29.23 -3.02
C ALA A 359 12.70 28.18 -3.75
N ASP A 360 12.19 27.16 -3.05
CA ASP A 360 11.41 26.07 -3.65
C ASP A 360 10.03 26.58 -4.09
N ARG A 361 9.57 26.11 -5.26
CA ARG A 361 8.31 26.55 -5.87
C ARG A 361 7.10 26.27 -4.98
N HIS A 362 7.08 25.14 -4.29
CA HIS A 362 5.98 24.71 -3.42
C HIS A 362 6.29 24.91 -1.92
N PHE A 363 7.22 25.81 -1.59
CA PHE A 363 7.65 26.06 -0.21
C PHE A 363 6.47 26.34 0.74
N PHE A 364 5.56 27.25 0.36
CA PHE A 364 4.47 27.66 1.24
C PHE A 364 3.46 26.52 1.47
N GLU A 365 3.11 25.80 0.41
CA GLU A 365 2.14 24.71 0.43
C GLU A 365 2.66 23.52 1.26
N ILE A 366 3.90 23.09 1.02
CA ILE A 366 4.52 22.00 1.80
C ILE A 366 4.64 22.38 3.27
N ARG A 367 5.15 23.59 3.58
CA ARG A 367 5.27 24.07 4.97
C ARG A 367 3.91 24.10 5.66
N THR A 368 2.88 24.59 4.98
CA THR A 368 1.50 24.65 5.50
C THR A 368 0.94 23.26 5.76
N ALA A 369 1.12 22.32 4.84
CA ALA A 369 0.68 20.93 5.02
C ALA A 369 1.41 20.26 6.20
N CYS A 370 2.73 20.43 6.30
CA CYS A 370 3.52 19.93 7.43
C CYS A 370 3.06 20.53 8.76
N ASP A 371 2.87 21.85 8.83
CA ASP A 371 2.41 22.54 10.04
C ASP A 371 1.02 22.07 10.46
N LYS A 372 0.12 21.85 9.49
CA LYS A 372 -1.22 21.31 9.75
C LYS A 372 -1.14 19.93 10.39
N ILE A 373 -0.34 19.01 9.83
CA ILE A 373 -0.15 17.66 10.37
C ILE A 373 0.48 17.69 11.76
N ILE A 374 1.52 18.50 11.97
CA ILE A 374 2.19 18.61 13.28
C ILE A 374 1.20 19.14 14.33
N ARG A 375 0.45 20.20 14.02
CA ARG A 375 -0.58 20.74 14.91
C ARG A 375 -1.67 19.71 15.20
N PHE A 376 -2.12 18.95 14.19
CA PHE A 376 -3.09 17.89 14.37
C PHE A 376 -2.59 16.83 15.36
N ILE A 377 -1.33 16.39 15.22
CA ILE A 377 -0.71 15.43 16.14
C ILE A 377 -0.63 15.99 17.57
N GLU A 378 -0.18 17.23 17.72
CA GLU A 378 -0.02 17.86 19.03
C GLU A 378 -1.35 18.07 19.76
N THR A 379 -2.38 18.49 19.02
CA THR A 379 -3.71 18.76 19.60
C THR A 379 -4.51 17.50 19.88
N THR A 380 -4.35 16.45 19.06
CA THR A 380 -5.16 15.23 19.18
C THR A 380 -4.52 14.19 20.10
N PHE A 381 -3.19 14.08 20.11
CA PHE A 381 -2.50 12.95 20.75
C PHE A 381 -1.52 13.33 21.87
N ASN A 382 -1.13 14.61 21.99
CA ASN A 382 -0.24 15.08 23.07
C ASN A 382 -0.97 15.77 24.24
N SER A 383 -2.23 16.20 24.08
CA SER A 383 -3.02 16.71 25.20
C SER A 383 -3.47 15.55 26.09
N SER A 384 -2.68 15.28 27.12
CA SER A 384 -3.12 14.45 28.25
C SER A 384 -4.08 15.28 29.10
N ASP A 385 -5.35 15.35 28.69
CA ASP A 385 -6.48 15.47 29.61
C ASP A 385 -7.70 14.73 29.02
N THR A 386 -8.11 13.72 29.76
CA THR A 386 -9.27 12.84 29.66
C THR A 386 -10.52 13.40 28.96
N LYS A 387 -10.89 12.82 27.81
CA LYS A 387 -12.20 12.17 27.54
C LYS A 387 -12.24 11.65 26.09
N ALA A 388 -12.84 10.47 25.92
CA ALA A 388 -13.04 9.80 24.64
C ALA A 388 -13.51 10.78 23.56
N VAL A 389 -12.76 10.87 22.46
CA VAL A 389 -13.13 11.64 21.29
C VAL A 389 -14.37 11.00 20.67
N SER A 390 -15.53 11.62 20.91
CA SER A 390 -16.76 11.31 20.18
C SER A 390 -16.65 11.84 18.75
N ALA A 391 -16.96 10.98 17.78
CA ALA A 391 -16.97 11.29 16.35
C ALA A 391 -17.77 12.58 16.03
N PRO A 392 -17.32 13.41 15.06
CA PRO A 392 -18.03 14.62 14.68
C PRO A 392 -19.38 14.30 14.00
N GLY A 393 -20.35 15.18 14.27
CA GLY A 393 -21.77 15.01 13.96
C GLY A 393 -22.14 15.06 12.47
N LYS A 394 -23.31 14.47 12.21
CA LYS A 394 -23.98 14.24 10.93
C LYS A 394 -24.07 15.48 10.02
N ALA A 395 -23.60 15.35 8.78
CA ALA A 395 -24.10 16.10 7.63
C ALA A 395 -24.78 15.12 6.66
N LYS A 396 -26.05 15.37 6.33
CA LYS A 396 -26.80 14.62 5.30
C LYS A 396 -26.25 14.97 3.92
N LEU A 397 -25.91 13.97 3.13
CA LEU A 397 -25.64 14.08 1.69
C LEU A 397 -26.59 13.13 0.95
N GLU A 398 -27.41 13.69 0.06
CA GLU A 398 -28.26 12.96 -0.87
C GLU A 398 -27.44 12.46 -2.08
N PRO A 399 -27.73 11.28 -2.64
CA PRO A 399 -26.98 10.73 -3.77
C PRO A 399 -27.50 11.25 -5.11
N THR A 400 -26.64 11.87 -5.92
CA THR A 400 -26.89 12.11 -7.35
C THR A 400 -26.28 10.96 -8.18
N ASN A 401 -27.14 10.36 -9.00
CA ASN A 401 -26.83 9.29 -9.95
C ASN A 401 -26.48 9.94 -11.28
N ASP A 402 -25.22 9.90 -11.72
CA ASP A 402 -24.88 10.13 -13.13
C ASP A 402 -23.75 9.19 -13.56
N ARG A 403 -24.08 8.25 -14.45
CA ARG A 403 -23.12 7.41 -15.15
C ARG A 403 -22.93 7.97 -16.56
N PRO A 404 -21.73 8.39 -16.98
CA PRO A 404 -21.47 8.66 -18.38
C PRO A 404 -21.00 7.39 -19.11
N SER A 405 -21.69 7.04 -20.20
CA SER A 405 -21.33 5.99 -21.15
C SER A 405 -20.29 6.47 -22.14
N PHE A 406 -19.27 5.68 -22.48
CA PHE A 406 -18.35 5.99 -23.58
C PHE A 406 -17.86 4.77 -24.38
N ASN A 407 -17.69 5.02 -25.68
CA ASN A 407 -17.28 4.11 -26.77
C ASN A 407 -15.76 3.88 -26.81
N SER A 408 -15.38 2.74 -27.38
CA SER A 408 -14.02 2.18 -27.42
C SER A 408 -13.24 2.48 -28.70
N ALA A 409 -11.94 2.75 -28.55
CA ALA A 409 -10.92 2.56 -29.57
C ALA A 409 -9.60 2.20 -28.85
N GLY A 410 -9.09 1.00 -29.11
CA GLY A 410 -8.06 0.35 -28.30
C GLY A 410 -6.63 0.59 -28.78
N TRP A 411 -5.71 0.63 -27.81
CA TRP A 411 -4.28 0.38 -27.95
C TRP A 411 -3.78 -0.30 -26.66
N ALA A 412 -2.90 -1.28 -26.81
CA ALA A 412 -2.42 -2.15 -25.74
C ALA A 412 -1.54 -1.39 -24.74
N VAL A 413 -1.82 -1.56 -23.44
CA VAL A 413 -1.02 -1.05 -22.33
C VAL A 413 -0.92 -2.16 -21.29
N SER A 414 0.29 -2.39 -20.77
CA SER A 414 0.63 -3.50 -19.88
C SER A 414 1.45 -3.00 -18.69
N ASN A 415 1.33 -3.73 -17.58
CA ASN A 415 2.21 -3.78 -16.39
C ASN A 415 1.90 -2.85 -15.21
N VAL A 416 0.68 -2.62 -14.79
CA VAL A 416 0.44 -1.43 -13.95
C VAL A 416 0.07 -1.71 -12.52
N ILE A 417 -0.37 -2.92 -12.23
CA ILE A 417 -1.01 -3.19 -10.95
C ILE A 417 -0.08 -3.98 -10.03
N ALA A 418 1.01 -4.54 -10.60
CA ALA A 418 2.16 -5.11 -9.88
C ALA A 418 2.53 -4.29 -8.66
N ILE A 419 2.62 -2.95 -8.81
CA ILE A 419 3.03 -1.93 -7.82
C ILE A 419 2.14 -1.94 -6.56
N VAL A 420 0.89 -2.37 -6.72
CA VAL A 420 -0.17 -2.20 -5.73
C VAL A 420 -0.31 -3.41 -4.81
N LEU A 421 0.16 -4.58 -5.23
CA LEU A 421 0.44 -5.67 -4.29
C LEU A 421 1.96 -5.78 -4.03
N TYR A 422 2.79 -5.15 -4.87
CA TYR A 422 4.16 -4.72 -4.55
C TYR A 422 4.24 -3.69 -3.42
N LEU A 423 3.10 -3.22 -2.88
CA LEU A 423 2.99 -2.17 -1.86
C LEU A 423 3.90 -2.32 -0.63
N PHE A 424 4.56 -3.48 -0.49
CA PHE A 424 5.58 -3.77 0.51
C PHE A 424 6.78 -4.59 0.04
N LEU A 425 6.81 -5.06 -1.21
CA LEU A 425 7.83 -6.01 -1.70
C LEU A 425 9.25 -5.43 -1.58
N PHE A 426 9.41 -4.11 -1.50
CA PHE A 426 10.72 -3.47 -1.35
C PHE A 426 10.97 -2.71 -0.04
N ILE A 427 10.06 -2.75 0.93
CA ILE A 427 10.23 -2.08 2.24
C ILE A 427 11.06 -2.93 3.22
N VAL A 428 11.21 -4.23 2.96
CA VAL A 428 12.07 -5.15 3.76
C VAL A 428 13.07 -5.92 2.89
N ASP A 429 13.31 -5.49 1.64
CA ASP A 429 14.39 -6.05 0.81
C ASP A 429 15.72 -5.33 1.09
N ALA A 430 16.21 -5.55 2.33
CA ALA A 430 17.57 -5.30 2.79
C ALA A 430 18.01 -6.40 3.77
#